data_AF-A0A7X6Y7V2-F1
#
_entry.id   AF-A0A7X6Y7V2-F1
#
_cell.length_a   1.000
_cell.length_b   1.000
_cell.length_c   1.000
_cell.angle_alpha   90.00
_cell.angle_beta   90.00
_cell.angle_gamma   90.00
#
_symmetry.space_group_name_H-M   'P 1'
#
loop_
_entity.id
_entity.type
_entity.pdbx_description
1 polymer ?
#
loop_
_entity_poly.entity_id
_entity_poly.type
_entity_poly.pdbx_seq_one_letter_code
_entity_poly.pdbx_strand_id
1 'polypeptide(L)'
;MEKTALGHTLMITGSPVHNSRRELIQIVINIRDLSEVAELRQELMKTQELVADFEKTVIKKTIAECGSTHKGAKALGISPSTLFRKLKE
;
A
#
# COMPACT_ATOMS: atom_id res chain seq x y z
N MET A 1 5.09 11.74 10.51
CA MET A 1 4.34 12.63 9.60
C MET A 1 3.22 13.22 10.43
N GLU A 2 3.06 14.53 10.38
CA GLU A 2 2.09 15.26 11.19
C GLU A 2 1.15 16.01 10.24
N LYS A 3 -0.15 15.99 10.54
CA LYS A 3 -1.14 16.76 9.79
C LYS A 3 -1.34 18.11 10.47
N THR A 4 -1.21 19.18 9.70
CA THR A 4 -1.48 20.53 10.18
C THR A 4 -3.00 20.79 10.23
N ALA A 5 -3.41 21.83 10.95
CA ALA A 5 -4.80 22.28 10.99
C ALA A 5 -5.37 22.68 9.61
N LEU A 6 -4.48 23.03 8.66
CA LEU A 6 -4.83 23.38 7.28
C LEU A 6 -4.87 22.16 6.34
N GLY A 7 -4.65 20.95 6.86
CA GLY A 7 -4.72 19.70 6.09
C GLY A 7 -3.40 19.21 5.48
N HIS A 8 -2.35 20.03 5.50
CA HIS A 8 -1.04 19.64 4.96
C HIS A 8 -0.39 18.52 5.78
N THR A 9 0.21 17.56 5.10
CA THR A 9 0.99 16.48 5.74
C THR A 9 2.47 16.84 5.73
N LEU A 10 3.04 17.13 6.90
CA LEU A 10 4.44 17.49 7.06
C LEU A 10 5.27 16.31 7.59
N MET A 11 6.48 16.16 7.04
CA MET A 11 7.52 15.31 7.60
C MET A 11 8.61 16.18 8.21
N ILE A 12 8.66 16.16 9.53
CA ILE A 12 9.66 16.89 10.31
C ILE A 12 10.71 15.88 10.77
N THR A 13 11.97 16.13 10.45
CA THR A 13 13.10 15.33 10.95
C THR A 13 14.18 16.24 11.52
N GLY A 14 14.85 15.77 12.57
CA GLY A 14 15.96 16.47 13.21
C GLY A 14 17.21 15.60 13.18
N SER A 15 18.30 16.11 12.62
CA SER A 15 19.61 15.43 12.61
C SER A 15 20.57 16.19 13.52
N PRO A 16 21.00 15.61 14.65
CA PRO A 16 21.99 16.25 15.51
C PRO A 16 23.36 16.24 14.84
N VAL A 17 24.01 17.40 14.83
CA VAL A 17 25.38 17.59 14.38
C VAL A 17 26.27 17.63 15.61
N HIS A 18 27.27 16.76 15.63
CA HIS A 18 28.24 16.67 16.70
C HIS A 18 29.61 17.16 16.22
N ASN A 19 30.42 17.68 17.13
CA ASN A 19 31.82 17.97 16.85
C ASN A 19 32.69 16.70 16.94
N SER A 20 34.02 16.85 16.74
CA SER A 20 34.99 15.76 16.85
C SER A 20 35.07 15.12 18.23
N ARG A 21 34.60 15.80 19.29
CA ARG A 21 34.51 15.30 20.66
C ARG A 21 33.16 14.62 20.96
N ARG A 22 32.30 14.43 19.95
CA ARG A 22 30.93 13.91 20.06
C ARG A 22 29.99 14.77 20.90
N GLU A 23 30.31 16.04 21.08
CA GLU A 23 29.42 16.99 21.75
C GLU A 23 28.42 17.53 20.72
N LEU A 24 27.15 17.65 21.12
CA LEU A 24 26.11 18.22 20.27
C LEU A 24 26.41 19.71 20.05
N ILE A 25 26.58 20.11 18.80
CA ILE A 25 26.81 21.52 18.43
C ILE A 25 25.59 22.16 17.77
N GLN A 26 24.75 21.37 17.10
CA GLN A 26 23.58 21.88 16.40
C GLN A 26 22.57 20.75 16.16
N ILE A 27 21.29 21.10 15.99
CA ILE A 27 20.30 20.19 15.40
C ILE A 27 19.86 20.79 14.06
N VAL A 28 20.00 20.04 12.98
CA VAL A 28 19.48 20.41 11.66
C VAL A 28 18.07 19.86 11.53
N ILE A 29 17.10 20.76 11.47
CA ILE A 29 15.68 20.40 11.28
C ILE A 29 15.34 20.53 9.80
N ASN A 30 14.72 19.50 9.25
CA ASN A 30 14.13 19.52 7.92
C ASN A 30 12.61 19.36 8.04
N ILE A 31 11.88 20.23 7.36
CA ILE A 31 10.41 20.20 7.27
C ILE A 31 10.07 20.04 5.80
N ARG A 32 9.43 18.94 5.45
CA ARG A 32 9.00 18.65 4.07
C ARG A 32 7.49 18.53 4.02
N ASP A 33 6.85 19.25 3.10
CA ASP A 33 5.45 19.02 2.75
C ASP A 33 5.35 17.78 1.86
N LEU A 34 4.56 16.80 2.28
CA LEU A 34 4.31 15.53 1.61
C LEU A 34 2.82 15.30 1.34
N SER A 35 2.02 16.37 1.28
CA SER A 35 0.57 16.30 1.11
C SER A 35 0.17 15.51 -0.14
N GLU A 36 0.69 15.86 -1.32
CA GLU A 36 0.41 15.13 -2.57
C GLU A 36 0.81 13.66 -2.50
N VAL A 37 1.98 13.36 -1.91
CA VAL A 37 2.46 11.98 -1.78
C VAL A 37 1.54 11.17 -0.86
N ALA A 38 1.03 11.78 0.22
CA ALA A 38 0.10 11.14 1.12
C ALA A 38 -1.26 10.88 0.45
N GLU A 39 -1.76 11.85 -0.32
CA GLU A 39 -3.02 11.73 -1.09
C GLU A 39 -2.93 10.61 -2.13
N LEU A 40 -1.87 10.62 -2.96
CA LEU A 40 -1.65 9.59 -3.98
C LEU A 40 -1.51 8.19 -3.37
N ARG A 41 -0.84 8.07 -2.21
CA ARG A 41 -0.77 6.79 -1.49
C ARG A 41 -2.16 6.33 -1.03
N GLN A 42 -2.98 7.24 -0.53
CA GLN A 42 -4.33 6.90 -0.10
C GLN A 42 -5.23 6.48 -1.28
N GLU A 43 -5.13 7.17 -2.41
CA GLU A 43 -5.86 6.80 -3.63
C GLU A 43 -5.40 5.44 -4.18
N LEU A 44 -4.10 5.18 -4.14
CA LEU A 44 -3.54 3.89 -4.52
C LEU A 44 -4.06 2.76 -3.63
N MET A 45 -4.06 2.95 -2.30
CA MET A 45 -4.59 1.96 -1.36
C MET A 45 -6.07 1.67 -1.64
N LYS A 46 -6.89 2.71 -1.81
CA LYS A 46 -8.31 2.56 -2.13
C LYS A 46 -8.53 1.81 -3.45
N THR A 47 -7.73 2.11 -4.46
CA THR A 47 -7.79 1.42 -5.76
C THR A 47 -7.41 -0.05 -5.62
N GLN A 48 -6.35 -0.35 -4.87
CA GLN A 48 -5.90 -1.71 -4.60
C GLN A 48 -6.94 -2.53 -3.84
N GLU A 49 -7.61 -1.93 -2.85
CA GLU A 49 -8.72 -2.56 -2.12
C GLU A 49 -9.89 -2.89 -3.06
N LEU A 50 -10.31 -1.93 -3.89
CA LEU A 50 -11.39 -2.16 -4.87
C LEU A 50 -11.04 -3.27 -5.86
N VAL A 51 -9.80 -3.31 -6.35
CA VAL A 51 -9.31 -4.37 -7.23
C VAL A 51 -9.34 -5.72 -6.50
N ALA A 52 -8.87 -5.79 -5.26
CA ALA A 52 -8.86 -7.04 -4.48
C ALA A 52 -10.28 -7.57 -4.23
N ASP A 53 -11.23 -6.71 -3.90
CA ASP A 53 -12.64 -7.10 -3.69
C ASP A 53 -13.31 -7.56 -4.99
N PHE A 54 -13.02 -6.86 -6.10
CA PHE A 54 -13.47 -7.26 -7.42
C PHE A 54 -12.90 -8.62 -7.82
N GLU A 55 -11.58 -8.83 -7.65
CA GLU A 55 -10.91 -10.11 -7.91
C GLU A 55 -11.55 -11.24 -7.10
N LYS A 56 -11.80 -11.04 -5.79
CA LYS A 56 -12.47 -12.04 -4.94
C LYS A 56 -13.86 -12.39 -5.45
N THR A 57 -14.62 -11.39 -5.88
CA THR A 57 -15.99 -11.59 -6.41
C THR A 57 -15.96 -12.38 -7.71
N VAL A 58 -15.08 -12.02 -8.64
CA VAL A 58 -14.88 -12.73 -9.91
C VAL A 58 -14.48 -14.18 -9.65
N ILE A 59 -13.49 -14.42 -8.79
CA ILE A 59 -13.01 -15.77 -8.45
C ILE A 59 -14.14 -16.63 -7.86
N LYS A 60 -14.89 -16.10 -6.87
CA LYS A 60 -16.01 -16.83 -6.24
C LYS A 60 -17.07 -17.21 -7.28
N LYS A 61 -17.46 -16.28 -8.14
CA LYS A 61 -18.45 -16.52 -9.20
C LYS A 61 -17.95 -17.58 -10.18
N THR A 62 -16.71 -17.48 -10.65
CA THR A 62 -16.14 -18.46 -11.58
C THR A 62 -16.06 -19.86 -10.98
N ILE A 63 -15.69 -20.00 -9.71
CA ILE A 63 -15.67 -21.32 -9.05
C ILE A 63 -17.08 -21.89 -8.91
N ALA A 64 -18.07 -21.07 -8.58
CA ALA A 64 -19.47 -21.50 -8.51
C ALA A 64 -19.99 -22.01 -9.87
N GLU A 65 -19.61 -21.35 -10.97
CA GLU A 65 -20.00 -21.74 -12.34
C GLU A 65 -19.23 -22.96 -12.87
N CYS A 66 -17.91 -23.03 -12.60
CA CYS A 66 -17.04 -24.07 -13.16
C CYS A 66 -16.93 -25.34 -12.31
N GLY A 67 -17.35 -25.28 -11.04
CA GLY A 67 -17.40 -26.40 -10.09
C GLY A 67 -16.05 -26.96 -9.63
N SER A 68 -14.91 -26.45 -10.12
CA SER A 68 -13.57 -26.87 -9.68
C SER A 68 -12.51 -25.78 -9.92
N THR A 69 -11.47 -25.78 -9.10
CA THR A 69 -10.35 -24.83 -9.19
C THR A 69 -9.60 -24.93 -10.52
N HIS A 70 -9.42 -26.15 -11.05
CA HIS A 70 -8.73 -26.35 -12.32
C HIS A 70 -9.52 -25.78 -13.51
N LYS A 71 -10.83 -26.03 -13.57
CA LYS A 71 -11.70 -25.46 -14.62
C LYS A 71 -11.82 -23.94 -14.49
N GLY A 72 -11.96 -23.41 -13.26
CA GLY A 72 -12.02 -21.98 -13.02
C GLY A 72 -10.72 -21.24 -13.39
N ALA A 73 -9.56 -21.83 -13.10
CA ALA A 73 -8.26 -21.26 -13.49
C ALA A 73 -8.12 -21.16 -15.01
N LYS A 74 -8.56 -22.20 -15.73
CA LYS A 74 -8.59 -22.21 -17.20
C LYS A 74 -9.52 -21.13 -17.75
N ALA A 75 -10.69 -20.92 -17.14
CA ALA A 75 -11.64 -19.88 -17.54
C ALA A 75 -11.12 -18.45 -17.29
N LEU A 76 -10.33 -18.25 -16.23
CA LEU A 76 -9.72 -16.96 -15.89
C LEU A 76 -8.36 -16.71 -16.58
N GLY A 77 -7.84 -17.69 -17.34
CA GLY A 77 -6.54 -17.56 -18.01
C GLY A 77 -5.35 -17.48 -17.05
N ILE A 78 -5.48 -17.99 -15.83
CA ILE A 78 -4.43 -18.00 -14.80
C ILE A 78 -4.01 -19.42 -14.43
N SER A 79 -2.84 -19.58 -13.79
CA SER A 79 -2.42 -20.89 -13.31
C SER A 79 -3.33 -21.38 -12.17
N PRO A 80 -3.59 -22.70 -12.04
CA PRO A 80 -4.31 -23.26 -10.90
C PRO A 80 -3.66 -22.94 -9.55
N SER A 81 -2.33 -22.84 -9.50
CA SER A 81 -1.58 -22.44 -8.30
C SER A 81 -1.84 -20.98 -7.90
N THR A 82 -1.98 -20.07 -8.86
CA THR A 82 -2.30 -18.65 -8.61
C THR A 82 -3.72 -18.52 -8.06
N LEU A 83 -4.68 -19.22 -8.67
CA LEU A 83 -6.06 -19.23 -8.20
C LEU A 83 -6.17 -19.83 -6.80
N PHE A 84 -5.46 -20.93 -6.53
CA PHE A 84 -5.45 -21.56 -5.21
C PHE A 84 -4.85 -20.64 -4.13
N ARG A 85 -3.79 -19.88 -4.46
CA ARG A 85 -3.23 -18.88 -3.56
C ARG A 85 -4.26 -17.79 -3.23
N LYS A 86 -4.89 -17.21 -4.26
CA LYS A 86 -5.91 -16.15 -4.11
C LYS A 86 -7.21 -16.62 -3.43
N LEU A 87 -7.49 -17.92 -3.41
CA LEU A 87 -8.61 -18.50 -2.66
C LEU A 87 -8.34 -18.62 -1.15
N LYS A 88 -7.06 -18.61 -0.74
CA LYS A 88 -6.65 -18.70 0.67
C LYS A 88 -6.34 -17.34 1.32
N GLU A 89 -6.27 -16.28 0.51
CA GLU A 89 -6.11 -14.87 0.92
C GLU A 89 -7.46 -14.25 1.31
#